data_AF-A0A8H7FCE2-F1
#
_entry.id   AF-A0A8H7FCE2-F1
#
_cell.length_a   1.000
_cell.length_b   1.000
_cell.length_c   1.000
_cell.angle_alpha   90.00
_cell.angle_beta   90.00
_cell.angle_gamma   90.00
#
_symmetry.space_group_name_H-M   'P 1'
#
loop_
_entity.id
_entity.type
_entity.pdbx_description
1 polymer ?
#
loop_
_entity_poly.entity_id
_entity_poly.type
_entity_poly.pdbx_seq_one_letter_code
_entity_poly.pdbx_strand_id
1 'polypeptide(L)'
;SETCGLTIPEIDLVLQPGTLGGRFTTLEGILEQVFEELSEKVFVGDSAKVDLNDRKTFEDFLKNLKEVKNAERPFTLIVDDPLANSYVQNLYAPDPDPAMEIESYERSWQQNEELGLNDMIVEGYGEESQDEAKAETLAT
;
A
#
# COMPACT_ATOMS: atom_id res chain seq x y z
N SER A 1 3.40 -2.41 -3.51
CA SER A 1 3.15 -1.54 -4.69
C SER A 1 3.24 -0.07 -4.30
N GLU A 2 3.42 0.84 -5.25
CA GLU A 2 3.32 2.29 -5.03
C GLU A 2 1.87 2.72 -4.73
N THR A 3 0.89 2.01 -5.28
CA THR A 3 -0.55 2.28 -5.07
C THR A 3 -1.10 1.71 -3.77
N CYS A 4 -0.24 1.11 -2.95
CA CYS A 4 -0.64 0.42 -1.73
C CYS A 4 -0.73 1.39 -0.54
N GLY A 5 -1.86 1.40 0.13
CA GLY A 5 -2.01 1.94 1.48
C GLY A 5 -1.67 0.89 2.55
N LEU A 6 -1.23 1.36 3.71
CA LEU A 6 -0.97 0.52 4.89
C LEU A 6 -1.60 1.17 6.13
N THR A 7 -2.39 0.40 6.88
CA THR A 7 -3.06 0.89 8.08
C THR A 7 -2.84 -0.05 9.26
N ILE A 8 -2.60 0.51 10.45
CA ILE A 8 -2.65 -0.20 11.74
C ILE A 8 -3.63 0.52 12.66
N PRO A 9 -4.89 0.05 12.75
CA PRO A 9 -5.95 0.73 13.50
C PRO A 9 -5.64 0.92 14.98
N GLU A 10 -4.92 -0.01 15.60
CA GLU A 10 -4.64 0.03 17.05
C GLU A 10 -3.70 1.17 17.48
N ILE A 11 -3.01 1.80 16.52
CA ILE A 11 -2.10 2.92 16.76
C ILE A 11 -2.43 4.14 15.90
N ASP A 12 -3.57 4.15 15.21
CA ASP A 12 -3.97 5.19 14.27
C ASP A 12 -2.88 5.52 13.21
N LEU A 13 -2.10 4.50 12.81
CA LEU A 13 -1.11 4.65 11.74
C LEU A 13 -1.81 4.46 10.40
N VAL A 14 -1.77 5.50 9.56
CA VAL A 14 -2.26 5.45 8.17
C VAL A 14 -1.16 5.94 7.24
N LEU A 15 -0.72 5.06 6.35
CA LEU A 15 0.22 5.38 5.28
C LEU A 15 -0.53 5.39 3.96
N GLN A 16 -0.53 6.55 3.32
CA GLN A 16 -1.21 6.76 2.05
C GLN A 16 -0.42 6.14 0.89
N PRO A 17 -1.09 5.75 -0.20
CA PRO A 17 -0.42 5.34 -1.44
C PRO A 17 0.68 6.34 -1.85
N GLY A 18 1.80 5.82 -2.33
CA GLY A 18 2.97 6.58 -2.76
C GLY A 18 3.97 6.94 -1.66
N THR A 19 3.59 6.85 -0.37
CA THR A 19 4.47 7.27 0.74
C THR A 19 5.73 6.41 0.87
N LEU A 20 5.60 5.09 0.71
CA LEU A 20 6.70 4.13 0.90
C LEU A 20 7.37 3.69 -0.41
N GLY A 21 6.75 4.00 -1.55
CA GLY A 21 7.17 3.54 -2.88
C GLY A 21 7.03 2.02 -3.08
N GLY A 22 7.46 1.54 -4.24
CA GLY A 22 7.53 0.10 -4.53
C GLY A 22 8.73 -0.54 -3.84
N ARG A 23 8.48 -1.38 -2.83
CA ARG A 23 9.55 -2.08 -2.10
C ARG A 23 9.25 -3.57 -1.93
N PHE A 24 10.31 -4.35 -1.96
CA PHE A 24 10.31 -5.74 -1.51
C PHE A 24 10.99 -5.79 -0.14
N THR A 25 10.22 -6.04 0.91
CA THR A 25 10.68 -5.99 2.30
C THR A 25 9.86 -6.95 3.18
N THR A 26 10.18 -7.02 4.47
CA THR A 26 9.43 -7.74 5.49
C THR A 26 8.50 -6.79 6.25
N LEU A 27 7.54 -7.36 7.00
CA LEU A 27 6.66 -6.57 7.89
C LEU A 27 7.46 -5.82 8.96
N GLU A 28 8.52 -6.42 9.50
CA GLU A 28 9.40 -5.74 10.44
C GLU A 28 10.16 -4.60 9.76
N GLY A 29 10.71 -4.85 8.57
CA GLY A 29 11.52 -3.86 7.84
C GLY A 29 10.74 -2.61 7.43
N ILE A 30 9.47 -2.77 7.03
CA ILE A 30 8.62 -1.61 6.70
C ILE A 30 8.27 -0.79 7.96
N LEU A 31 8.02 -1.44 9.09
CA LEU A 31 7.70 -0.76 10.36
C LEU A 31 8.94 -0.06 10.96
N GLU A 32 10.12 -0.67 10.84
CA GLU A 32 11.39 -0.05 11.20
C GLU A 32 11.60 1.25 10.42
N GLN A 33 11.48 1.18 9.09
CA GLN A 33 11.67 2.34 8.23
C GLN A 33 10.69 3.48 8.59
N VAL A 34 9.41 3.15 8.79
CA VAL A 34 8.40 4.13 9.21
C VAL A 34 8.76 4.74 10.56
N PHE A 35 9.23 3.94 11.52
CA PHE A 35 9.65 4.43 12.82
C PHE A 35 10.85 5.38 12.73
N GLU A 36 11.89 5.00 11.98
CA GLU A 36 13.08 5.84 11.76
C GLU A 36 12.69 7.20 11.15
N GLU A 37 11.95 7.19 10.04
CA GLU A 37 11.54 8.41 9.33
C GLU A 37 10.69 9.36 10.19
N LEU A 38 9.80 8.81 11.04
CA LEU A 38 8.97 9.62 11.93
C LEU A 38 9.75 10.11 13.15
N SER A 39 10.68 9.31 13.66
CA SER A 39 11.51 9.67 14.81
C SER A 39 12.45 10.85 14.52
N GLU A 40 13.04 10.90 13.31
CA GLU A 40 13.92 11.99 12.89
C GLU A 40 13.17 13.32 12.77
N LYS A 41 11.94 13.30 12.28
CA LYS A 41 11.11 14.50 12.06
C LYS A 41 10.74 15.21 13.36
N VAL A 42 10.71 14.51 14.50
CA VAL A 42 10.45 15.10 15.83
C VAL A 42 11.49 16.15 16.20
N PHE A 43 12.73 15.96 15.78
CA PHE A 43 13.85 16.79 16.22
C PHE A 43 14.05 18.06 15.36
N VAL A 44 13.45 18.12 14.17
CA VAL A 44 13.69 19.22 13.20
C VAL A 44 12.66 20.36 13.36
N GLY A 45 11.61 20.20 14.16
CA GLY A 45 10.45 21.09 14.24
C GLY A 45 10.45 22.20 15.31
N ASP A 46 11.58 22.56 15.92
CA ASP A 46 11.65 23.49 17.09
C ASP A 46 11.24 24.96 16.79
N SER A 47 10.88 25.28 15.53
CA SER A 47 10.50 26.65 15.11
C SER A 47 8.99 26.89 15.00
N ALA A 48 8.16 25.86 15.16
CA ALA A 48 6.71 26.03 15.23
C ALA A 48 6.27 26.09 16.69
N LYS A 49 5.31 26.96 17.00
CA LYS A 49 4.57 26.96 18.27
C LYS A 49 3.71 25.68 18.35
N VAL A 50 4.34 24.52 18.43
CA VAL A 50 3.69 23.24 18.62
C VAL A 50 3.24 23.22 20.07
N ASP A 51 1.94 23.05 20.29
CA ASP A 51 1.40 22.93 21.64
C ASP A 51 2.12 21.76 22.34
N LEU A 52 2.44 21.91 23.63
CA LEU A 52 3.11 20.86 24.40
C LEU A 52 2.31 19.55 24.37
N ASN A 53 0.99 19.66 24.19
CA ASN A 53 0.08 18.53 24.01
C ASN A 53 0.37 17.75 22.72
N ASP A 54 0.60 18.43 21.59
CA ASP A 54 0.87 17.80 20.29
C ASP A 54 2.20 17.04 20.28
N ARG A 55 3.19 17.57 21.02
CA ARG A 55 4.47 16.87 21.21
C ARG A 55 4.28 15.58 21.99
N LYS A 56 3.50 15.63 23.08
CA LYS A 56 3.25 14.47 23.93
C LYS A 56 2.45 13.40 23.19
N THR A 57 1.42 13.78 22.44
CA THR A 57 0.64 12.81 21.63
C THR A 57 1.52 12.14 20.59
N PHE A 58 2.45 12.88 19.97
CA PHE A 58 3.41 12.31 19.03
C PHE A 58 4.41 11.36 19.71
N GLU A 59 4.93 11.71 20.89
CA GLU A 59 5.80 10.83 21.67
C GLU A 59 5.08 9.54 22.10
N ASP A 60 3.81 9.65 22.51
CA ASP A 60 2.95 8.51 22.82
C ASP A 60 2.69 7.65 21.57
N PHE A 61 2.48 8.26 20.41
CA PHE A 61 2.36 7.55 19.13
C PHE A 61 3.63 6.79 18.76
N LEU A 62 4.81 7.42 18.83
CA LEU A 62 6.09 6.76 18.56
C LEU A 62 6.34 5.59 19.51
N LYS A 63 5.96 5.74 20.78
CA LYS A 63 6.03 4.64 21.75
C LYS A 63 5.16 3.46 21.32
N ASN A 64 3.91 3.72 20.95
CA ASN A 64 2.99 2.69 20.46
C ASN A 64 3.51 2.01 19.18
N LEU A 65 4.06 2.78 18.23
CA LEU A 65 4.67 2.24 17.01
C LEU A 65 5.86 1.33 17.34
N LYS A 66 6.68 1.69 18.33
CA LYS A 66 7.80 0.88 18.79
C LYS A 66 7.35 -0.45 19.41
N GLU A 67 6.30 -0.43 20.24
CA GLU A 67 5.71 -1.65 20.82
C GLU A 67 5.19 -2.59 19.73
N VAL A 68 4.54 -2.04 18.69
CA VAL A 68 4.04 -2.78 17.52
C VAL A 68 5.19 -3.36 16.70
N LYS A 69 6.22 -2.56 16.41
CA LYS A 69 7.42 -3.01 15.67
C LYS A 69 8.11 -4.19 16.35
N ASN A 70 8.22 -4.14 17.68
CA ASN A 70 8.82 -5.19 18.49
C ASN A 70 7.90 -6.42 18.71
N ALA A 71 6.68 -6.40 18.16
CA ALA A 71 5.65 -7.41 18.38
C ALA A 71 5.36 -7.65 19.88
N GLU A 72 5.44 -6.61 20.71
CA GLU A 72 5.16 -6.70 22.16
C GLU A 72 3.66 -6.91 22.45
N ARG A 73 2.80 -6.61 21.46
CA ARG A 73 1.36 -6.87 21.49
C ARG A 73 0.85 -7.29 20.11
N PRO A 74 -0.26 -8.06 20.04
CA PRO A 74 -0.96 -8.30 18.78
C PRO A 74 -1.46 -7.00 18.15
N PHE A 75 -1.44 -6.92 16.83
CA PHE A 75 -1.94 -5.80 16.04
C PHE A 75 -2.46 -6.29 14.69
N THR A 76 -3.28 -5.47 14.04
CA THR A 76 -3.86 -5.76 12.73
C THR A 76 -3.15 -4.92 11.68
N LEU A 77 -2.59 -5.57 10.68
CA LEU A 77 -2.00 -4.89 9.53
C LEU A 77 -2.95 -4.99 8.34
N ILE A 78 -3.44 -3.86 7.86
CA ILE A 78 -4.29 -3.78 6.68
C ILE A 78 -3.46 -3.25 5.53
N VAL A 79 -3.36 -4.04 4.46
CA VAL A 79 -2.65 -3.71 3.22
C VAL A 79 -3.70 -3.61 2.12
N ASP A 80 -3.95 -2.40 1.65
CA ASP A 80 -4.97 -2.13 0.62
C ASP A 80 -4.28 -1.63 -0.66
N ASP A 81 -4.42 -2.37 -1.76
CA ASP A 81 -3.86 -1.99 -3.05
C ASP A 81 -4.90 -2.12 -4.17
N PRO A 82 -5.42 -1.00 -4.71
CA PRO A 82 -6.40 -1.00 -5.81
C PRO A 82 -5.91 -1.69 -7.09
N LEU A 83 -4.60 -1.79 -7.31
CA LEU A 83 -4.02 -2.45 -8.48
C LEU A 83 -3.65 -3.92 -8.24
N ALA A 84 -3.86 -4.44 -7.02
CA ALA A 84 -3.50 -5.80 -6.63
C ALA A 84 -2.03 -6.18 -6.98
N ASN A 85 -1.11 -5.20 -6.90
CA ASN A 85 0.32 -5.35 -7.18
C ASN A 85 1.16 -5.48 -5.89
N SER A 86 0.52 -5.63 -4.74
CA SER A 86 1.13 -5.92 -3.45
C SER A 86 1.00 -7.40 -3.12
N TYR A 87 2.00 -7.93 -2.40
CA TYR A 87 2.03 -9.34 -2.00
C TYR A 87 2.50 -9.47 -0.55
N VAL A 88 1.78 -10.29 0.21
CA VAL A 88 2.17 -10.72 1.56
C VAL A 88 2.34 -12.23 1.53
N GLN A 89 3.48 -12.72 2.05
CA GLN A 89 3.79 -14.14 2.01
C GLN A 89 2.94 -14.93 3.02
N ASN A 90 2.23 -15.95 2.52
CA ASN A 90 1.60 -16.98 3.35
C ASN A 90 2.62 -18.07 3.71
N LEU A 91 2.88 -18.28 5.01
CA LEU A 91 3.82 -19.28 5.52
C LEU A 91 3.27 -20.71 5.52
N TYR A 92 1.95 -20.87 5.50
CA TYR A 92 1.23 -22.15 5.53
C TYR A 92 0.87 -22.68 4.15
N ALA A 93 1.28 -21.99 3.07
CA ALA A 93 0.97 -22.38 1.71
C ALA A 93 1.33 -23.87 1.43
N PRO A 94 0.46 -24.64 0.76
CA PRO A 94 -0.75 -24.20 0.03
C PRO A 94 -2.00 -23.99 0.91
N ASP A 95 -1.93 -24.29 2.21
CA ASP A 95 -3.05 -24.10 3.12
C ASP A 95 -3.29 -22.61 3.44
N PRO A 96 -4.53 -22.19 3.71
CA PRO A 96 -4.82 -20.82 4.15
C PRO A 96 -4.15 -20.48 5.48
N ASP A 97 -3.58 -19.29 5.59
CA ASP A 97 -3.05 -18.78 6.86
C ASP A 97 -4.22 -18.35 7.78
N PRO A 98 -4.36 -18.90 8.99
CA PRO A 98 -5.43 -18.50 9.92
C PRO A 98 -5.30 -17.05 10.43
N ALA A 99 -4.14 -16.42 10.27
CA ALA A 99 -3.88 -15.04 10.69
C ALA A 99 -3.90 -14.04 9.51
N MET A 100 -4.31 -14.48 8.31
CA MET A 100 -4.39 -13.64 7.12
C MET A 100 -5.73 -13.80 6.42
N GLU A 101 -6.35 -12.67 6.09
CA GLU A 101 -7.54 -12.60 5.24
C GLU A 101 -7.19 -11.81 3.98
N ILE A 102 -7.64 -12.32 2.82
CA ILE A 102 -7.42 -11.68 1.52
C ILE A 102 -8.79 -11.42 0.90
N GLU A 103 -9.13 -10.15 0.71
CA GLU A 103 -10.36 -9.72 0.07
C GLU A 103 -10.04 -9.06 -1.28
N SER A 104 -10.83 -9.38 -2.31
CA SER A 104 -10.78 -8.71 -3.61
C SER A 104 -12.02 -7.84 -3.78
N TYR A 105 -11.84 -6.62 -4.28
CA TYR A 105 -12.93 -5.67 -4.47
C TYR A 105 -12.86 -5.00 -5.85
N GLU A 106 -14.00 -4.49 -6.31
CA GLU A 106 -14.09 -3.66 -7.52
C GLU A 106 -13.67 -2.24 -7.19
N ARG A 107 -12.72 -1.70 -7.96
CA ARG A 107 -12.26 -0.31 -7.80
C ARG A 107 -13.42 0.67 -7.94
N SER A 108 -13.46 1.63 -7.02
CA SER A 108 -14.37 2.77 -7.11
C SER A 108 -14.06 3.66 -8.31
N TRP A 109 -15.03 4.47 -8.71
CA TRP A 109 -14.85 5.43 -9.81
C TRP A 109 -13.70 6.41 -9.55
N GLN A 110 -13.56 6.90 -8.31
CA GLN A 110 -12.45 7.78 -7.91
C GLN A 110 -11.10 7.08 -8.00
N GLN A 111 -10.99 5.82 -7.56
CA GLN A 111 -9.75 5.04 -7.72
C GLN A 111 -9.38 4.89 -9.20
N ASN A 112 -10.36 4.62 -10.08
CA ASN A 112 -10.10 4.55 -11.51
C ASN A 112 -9.70 5.91 -12.12
N GLU A 113 -10.27 7.02 -11.61
CA GLU A 113 -9.89 8.37 -12.03
C GLU A 113 -8.44 8.69 -11.65
N GLU A 114 -8.06 8.42 -10.40
CA GLU A 114 -6.69 8.62 -9.90
C GLU A 114 -5.66 7.78 -10.67
N LEU A 115 -6.08 6.59 -11.12
CA LEU A 115 -5.26 5.70 -11.94
C LEU A 115 -5.29 6.03 -13.44
N GLY A 116 -6.08 7.03 -13.88
CA GLY A 116 -6.23 7.42 -15.27
C GLY A 116 -6.92 6.37 -16.16
N LEU A 117 -7.75 5.52 -15.56
CA LEU A 117 -8.40 4.39 -16.24
C LEU A 117 -9.76 4.73 -16.83
N ASN A 118 -10.43 5.77 -16.31
CA ASN A 118 -11.78 6.13 -16.76
C ASN A 118 -11.82 6.58 -18.23
N ASP A 119 -10.76 7.24 -18.70
CA ASP A 119 -10.66 7.74 -20.08
C ASP A 119 -9.94 6.77 -21.02
N MET A 120 -9.63 5.55 -20.56
CA MET A 120 -8.92 4.57 -21.37
C MET A 120 -9.84 4.02 -22.47
N ILE A 121 -9.55 4.41 -23.72
CA ILE A 121 -10.22 3.85 -24.89
C ILE A 121 -9.62 2.46 -25.16
N VAL A 122 -10.43 1.41 -25.05
CA VAL A 122 -10.01 0.02 -25.34
C VAL A 122 -10.52 -0.48 -26.69
N GLU A 123 -11.34 0.30 -27.38
CA GLU A 123 -11.89 -0.03 -28.70
C GLU A 123 -10.90 0.28 -29.82
N GLY A 124 -10.88 -0.52 -30.89
CA GLY A 124 -10.06 -0.30 -32.09
C GLY A 124 -8.60 -0.79 -32.03
N TYR A 125 -8.10 -1.25 -30.88
CA TYR A 125 -6.70 -1.72 -30.73
C TYR A 125 -6.42 -3.13 -31.31
N GLY A 126 -7.45 -3.86 -31.75
CA GLY A 126 -7.32 -5.25 -32.23
C GLY A 126 -7.98 -5.53 -33.59
N GLU A 127 -8.58 -4.54 -34.24
CA GLU A 127 -9.25 -4.75 -35.53
C GLU A 127 -8.25 -4.74 -36.70
N GLU A 128 -7.19 -3.92 -36.63
CA GLU A 128 -6.16 -3.89 -37.68
C GLU A 128 -5.34 -5.18 -37.75
N SER A 129 -5.08 -5.85 -36.61
CA SER A 129 -4.27 -7.07 -36.56
C SER A 129 -5.01 -8.34 -37.03
N GLN A 130 -6.35 -8.34 -37.00
CA GLN A 130 -7.14 -9.45 -37.53
C GLN A 130 -7.29 -9.39 -39.05
N ASP A 131 -7.26 -8.19 -39.63
CA ASP A 131 -7.36 -7.99 -41.08
C ASP A 131 -6.04 -8.33 -41.79
N GLU A 132 -4.88 -8.05 -41.19
CA GLU A 132 -3.58 -8.49 -41.72
C GLU A 132 -3.45 -10.03 -41.72
N ALA A 133 -3.86 -10.71 -40.64
CA ALA A 133 -3.80 -12.17 -40.55
C ALA A 133 -4.77 -12.87 -41.54
N LYS A 134 -5.94 -12.26 -41.82
CA LYS A 134 -6.89 -12.77 -42.83
C LYS A 134 -6.40 -12.52 -44.25
N ALA A 135 -5.77 -11.39 -44.53
CA ALA A 135 -5.23 -11.06 -45.84
C ALA A 135 -4.08 -12.00 -46.25
N GLU A 136 -3.23 -12.39 -45.29
CA GLU A 136 -2.09 -13.30 -45.53
C GLU A 136 -2.55 -14.75 -45.75
N THR A 137 -3.63 -15.17 -45.08
CA THR A 137 -4.21 -16.52 -45.25
C THR A 137 -4.97 -16.68 -46.57
N LEU A 138 -5.54 -15.60 -47.13
CA LEU A 138 -6.24 -15.63 -48.42
C LEU A 138 -5.30 -15.58 -49.64
N ALA A 139 -4.03 -15.22 -49.43
CA ALA A 139 -3.01 -15.07 -50.48
C ALA A 139 -2.17 -16.33 -50.73
N THR A 140 -2.46 -17.45 -50.03
CA THR A 140 -1.82 -18.77 -50.21
C THR A 140 -2.82 -19.79 -50.76
#